data_AF-A0A388NUA5-F1
#
_entry.id   AF-A0A388NUA5-F1
#
_cell.length_a   1.000
_cell.length_b   1.000
_cell.length_c   1.000
_cell.angle_alpha   90.00
_cell.angle_beta   90.00
_cell.angle_gamma   90.00
#
_symmetry.space_group_name_H-M   'P 1'
#
loop_
_entity.id
_entity.type
_entity.pdbx_description
1 polymer ?
#
loop_
_entity_poly.entity_id
_entity_poly.type
_entity_poly.pdbx_seq_one_letter_code
_entity_poly.pdbx_strand_id
1 'polypeptide(L)'
;MTQYDYKHNRPSNSARLPGQGSPLGSVSVTGIGNLLAGLLVGVLAALYFAWRVMPLQIVDNQPRSLAPAFREDFVLLVAETFAIEQDVERARTRLASLAGAKGAAVVAQQAEKMMVTGAGSNDLKFMAQLAAALGVATPAMQNYLP
;
A
#
# COMPACT_ATOMS: atom_id res chain seq x y z
N MET A 1 -78.31 -10.80 -71.93
CA MET A 1 -77.53 -9.98 -70.97
C MET A 1 -77.12 -10.88 -69.80
N THR A 2 -76.06 -11.68 -69.95
CA THR A 2 -75.56 -12.56 -68.88
C THR A 2 -74.29 -11.97 -68.32
N GLN A 3 -74.40 -11.23 -67.22
CA GLN A 3 -73.24 -10.81 -66.44
C GLN A 3 -72.79 -12.00 -65.58
N TYR A 4 -71.66 -12.58 -65.95
CA TYR A 4 -70.92 -13.46 -65.06
C TYR A 4 -70.02 -12.60 -64.18
N ASP A 5 -70.48 -12.39 -62.94
CA ASP A 5 -69.75 -11.71 -61.87
C ASP A 5 -68.61 -12.62 -61.40
N TYR A 6 -67.41 -12.39 -61.94
CA TYR A 6 -66.20 -13.06 -61.48
C TYR A 6 -65.71 -12.44 -60.18
N LYS A 7 -66.31 -12.84 -59.06
CA LYS A 7 -65.84 -12.50 -57.72
C LYS A 7 -64.54 -13.26 -57.42
N HIS A 8 -63.42 -12.67 -57.80
CA HIS A 8 -62.08 -13.14 -57.45
C HIS A 8 -61.82 -12.92 -55.95
N ASN A 9 -62.31 -13.83 -55.12
CA ASN A 9 -61.94 -13.88 -53.72
C ASN A 9 -60.60 -14.63 -53.59
N ARG A 10 -59.49 -13.94 -53.86
CA ARG A 10 -58.16 -14.43 -53.48
C ARG A 10 -58.01 -14.20 -51.98
N PRO A 11 -57.87 -15.24 -51.15
CA PRO A 11 -57.44 -15.03 -49.78
C PRO A 11 -56.02 -14.45 -49.85
N SER A 12 -55.85 -13.20 -49.42
CA SER A 12 -54.53 -12.64 -49.13
C SER A 12 -53.99 -13.33 -47.89
N ASN A 13 -53.59 -14.60 -48.05
CA ASN A 13 -52.76 -15.30 -47.08
C ASN A 13 -51.40 -14.60 -47.11
N SER A 14 -51.30 -13.57 -46.28
CA SER A 14 -50.05 -13.00 -45.84
C SER A 14 -49.35 -14.08 -45.02
N ALA A 15 -48.57 -14.90 -45.74
CA ALA A 15 -47.62 -15.82 -45.15
C ALA A 15 -46.74 -14.97 -44.22
N ARG A 16 -47.00 -15.04 -42.91
CA ARG A 16 -46.09 -14.48 -41.91
C ARG A 16 -44.83 -15.31 -42.03
N LEU A 17 -43.75 -14.65 -42.44
CA LEU A 17 -42.43 -15.24 -42.49
C LEU A 17 -42.13 -15.86 -41.11
N PRO A 18 -41.90 -17.18 -41.01
CA PRO A 18 -41.50 -17.81 -39.77
C PRO A 18 -40.03 -17.48 -39.55
N GLY A 19 -39.79 -16.36 -38.89
CA GLY A 19 -38.44 -15.83 -38.74
C GLY A 19 -38.43 -14.51 -38.01
N GLN A 20 -38.98 -14.47 -36.78
CA GLN A 20 -38.65 -13.39 -35.84
C GLN A 20 -38.96 -13.80 -34.39
N GLY A 21 -38.41 -14.95 -33.97
CA GLY A 21 -38.27 -15.22 -32.54
C GLY A 21 -36.91 -14.69 -32.12
N SER A 22 -36.85 -13.50 -31.51
CA SER A 22 -35.61 -12.99 -30.91
C SER A 22 -35.17 -13.95 -29.80
N PRO A 23 -34.04 -14.67 -29.92
CA PRO A 23 -33.59 -15.60 -28.90
C PRO A 23 -32.76 -14.86 -27.85
N LEU A 24 -33.31 -13.81 -27.25
CA LEU A 24 -32.64 -13.08 -26.18
C LEU A 24 -33.70 -12.68 -25.17
N GLY A 25 -33.84 -13.52 -24.13
CA GLY A 25 -34.72 -13.27 -23.00
C GLY A 25 -34.46 -11.87 -22.46
N SER A 26 -35.49 -11.04 -22.45
CA SER A 26 -35.45 -9.72 -21.83
C SER A 26 -35.15 -9.92 -20.35
N VAL A 27 -33.96 -9.50 -19.93
CA VAL A 27 -33.62 -9.51 -18.52
C VAL A 27 -34.60 -8.58 -17.82
N SER A 28 -35.43 -9.16 -16.95
CA SER A 28 -36.43 -8.40 -16.22
C SER A 28 -35.75 -7.26 -15.45
N VAL A 29 -36.16 -6.03 -15.72
CA VAL A 29 -35.62 -4.82 -15.05
C VAL A 29 -35.76 -4.95 -13.53
N THR A 30 -36.82 -5.60 -13.07
CA THR A 30 -37.04 -5.97 -11.66
C THR A 30 -35.98 -6.92 -11.11
N GLY A 31 -35.52 -7.90 -11.91
CA GLY A 31 -34.45 -8.82 -11.53
C GLY A 31 -33.10 -8.10 -11.36
N ILE A 32 -32.78 -7.16 -12.26
CA ILE A 32 -31.58 -6.33 -12.15
C ILE A 32 -31.67 -5.44 -10.90
N GLY A 33 -32.84 -4.85 -10.64
CA GLY A 33 -33.07 -4.04 -9.44
C GLY A 33 -32.80 -4.80 -8.14
N ASN A 34 -33.26 -6.06 -8.05
CA ASN A 34 -33.04 -6.89 -6.87
C ASN A 34 -31.55 -7.28 -6.70
N LEU A 35 -30.84 -7.54 -7.80
CA LEU A 35 -29.40 -7.81 -7.76
C LEU A 35 -28.60 -6.60 -7.29
N LEU A 36 -28.95 -5.40 -7.78
CA LEU A 36 -28.31 -4.15 -7.34
C LEU A 36 -28.60 -3.85 -5.88
N ALA A 37 -29.83 -4.09 -5.42
CA ALA A 37 -30.19 -3.93 -4.01
C ALA A 37 -29.39 -4.87 -3.11
N GLY A 38 -29.26 -6.16 -3.48
CA GLY A 38 -28.44 -7.12 -2.74
C GLY A 38 -26.96 -6.74 -2.72
N LEU A 39 -26.41 -6.26 -3.84
CA LEU A 39 -25.04 -5.79 -3.93
C LEU A 39 -24.80 -4.58 -3.02
N LEU A 40 -25.70 -3.60 -3.04
CA LEU A 40 -25.63 -2.42 -2.17
C LEU A 40 -25.60 -2.80 -0.69
N VAL A 41 -26.50 -3.69 -0.27
CA VAL A 41 -26.56 -4.17 1.11
C VAL A 41 -25.26 -4.91 1.48
N GLY A 42 -24.74 -5.77 0.59
CA GLY A 42 -23.49 -6.48 0.79
C GLY A 42 -22.28 -5.55 0.94
N VAL A 43 -22.18 -4.52 0.09
CA VAL A 43 -21.09 -3.52 0.14
C VAL A 43 -21.17 -2.72 1.44
N LEU A 44 -22.35 -2.26 1.82
CA LEU A 44 -22.55 -1.52 3.06
C LEU A 44 -22.18 -2.37 4.29
N ALA A 45 -22.61 -3.63 4.32
CA ALA A 45 -22.29 -4.56 5.40
C ALA A 45 -20.78 -4.87 5.45
N ALA A 46 -20.15 -5.14 4.30
CA ALA A 46 -18.72 -5.41 4.22
C ALA A 46 -17.88 -4.19 4.64
N LEU A 47 -18.29 -2.98 4.27
CA LEU A 47 -17.61 -1.75 4.67
C LEU A 47 -17.75 -1.49 6.18
N TYR A 48 -18.95 -1.67 6.73
CA TYR A 48 -19.18 -1.56 8.17
C TYR A 48 -18.37 -2.59 8.96
N PHE A 49 -18.33 -3.83 8.47
CA PHE A 49 -17.56 -4.91 9.08
C PHE A 49 -16.06 -4.66 8.98
N ALA A 50 -15.58 -4.23 7.80
CA ALA A 50 -14.18 -3.84 7.59
C ALA A 50 -13.78 -2.75 8.59
N TRP A 51 -14.62 -1.73 8.80
CA TRP A 51 -14.33 -0.63 9.72
C TRP A 51 -14.31 -1.06 11.20
N ARG A 52 -15.19 -1.98 11.62
CA ARG A 52 -15.31 -2.39 13.04
C ARG A 52 -14.37 -3.53 13.43
N VAL A 53 -14.02 -4.42 12.49
CA VAL A 53 -13.25 -5.65 12.78
C VAL A 53 -11.78 -5.52 12.38
N MET A 54 -11.48 -4.79 11.30
CA MET A 54 -10.13 -4.33 11.00
C MET A 54 -10.08 -2.82 11.21
N PRO A 55 -9.68 -2.33 12.40
CA PRO A 55 -9.12 -0.99 12.41
C PRO A 55 -7.96 -1.03 11.42
N LEU A 56 -8.15 -0.41 10.24
CA LEU A 56 -7.06 0.06 9.43
C LEU A 56 -6.35 1.05 10.34
N GLN A 57 -5.42 0.53 11.13
CA GLN A 57 -4.36 1.35 11.63
C GLN A 57 -3.63 1.76 10.36
N ILE A 58 -4.11 2.82 9.73
CA ILE A 58 -3.24 3.83 9.15
C ILE A 58 -2.45 4.29 10.38
N VAL A 59 -1.49 3.46 10.81
CA VAL A 59 -0.47 3.87 11.73
C VAL A 59 0.23 4.91 10.92
N ASP A 60 -0.14 6.14 11.23
CA ASP A 60 0.64 7.33 11.09
C ASP A 60 1.88 7.13 10.22
N ASN A 61 1.85 7.87 9.12
CA ASN A 61 2.92 8.23 8.20
C ASN A 61 4.03 9.02 8.94
N GLN A 62 4.28 8.66 10.19
CA GLN A 62 5.29 9.14 11.10
C GLN A 62 6.38 8.07 11.12
N PRO A 63 7.63 8.40 10.76
CA PRO A 63 8.82 7.54 10.83
C PRO A 63 9.18 7.03 12.25
N ARG A 64 8.24 7.07 13.20
CA ARG A 64 8.40 6.77 14.61
C ARG A 64 7.78 5.43 15.05
N SER A 65 6.94 4.82 14.23
CA SER A 65 6.30 3.52 14.55
C SER A 65 7.03 2.31 13.96
N LEU A 66 8.14 2.51 13.25
CA LEU A 66 9.01 1.42 12.84
C LEU A 66 9.44 0.66 14.11
N ALA A 67 9.11 -0.64 14.13
CA ALA A 67 9.45 -1.56 15.22
C ALA A 67 10.92 -1.34 15.63
N PRO A 68 11.28 -1.49 16.91
CA PRO A 68 12.64 -1.22 17.40
C PRO A 68 13.73 -1.76 16.46
N ALA A 69 13.58 -2.98 15.95
CA ALA A 69 14.47 -3.60 14.97
C ALA A 69 14.70 -2.78 13.69
N PHE A 70 13.67 -2.19 13.09
CA PHE A 70 13.83 -1.39 11.87
C PHE A 70 14.50 -0.03 12.11
N ARG A 71 14.42 0.51 13.35
CA ARG A 71 15.20 1.71 13.71
C ARG A 71 16.69 1.40 13.80
N GLU A 72 17.03 0.20 14.24
CA GLU A 72 18.40 -0.29 14.33
C GLU A 72 19.00 -0.47 12.94
N ASP A 73 18.28 -1.15 12.04
CA ASP A 73 18.70 -1.38 10.66
C ASP A 73 18.82 -0.06 9.86
N PHE A 74 17.90 0.89 10.08
CA PHE A 74 17.95 2.18 9.40
C PHE A 74 19.13 3.04 9.87
N VAL A 75 19.47 3.02 11.16
CA VAL A 75 20.63 3.73 11.69
C VAL A 75 21.93 3.15 11.12
N LEU A 76 22.01 1.83 10.99
CA LEU A 76 23.15 1.17 10.34
C LEU A 76 23.25 1.57 8.86
N LEU A 77 22.14 1.57 8.12
CA LEU A 77 22.09 2.01 6.72
C LEU A 77 22.58 3.46 6.55
N VAL A 78 22.20 4.36 7.46
CA VAL A 78 22.68 5.74 7.44
C VAL A 78 24.19 5.81 7.73
N ALA A 79 24.71 4.97 8.63
CA ALA A 79 26.14 4.89 8.93
C ALA A 79 26.96 4.37 7.74
N GLU A 80 26.47 3.34 7.06
CA GLU A 80 27.08 2.81 5.83
C GLU A 80 27.06 3.84 4.70
N THR A 81 25.93 4.52 4.50
CA THR A 81 25.80 5.57 3.49
C THR A 81 26.73 6.75 3.80
N PHE A 82 26.87 7.11 5.08
CA PHE A 82 27.81 8.14 5.50
C PHE A 82 29.26 7.74 5.27
N ALA A 83 29.63 6.47 5.48
CA ALA A 83 30.99 5.99 5.20
C ALA A 83 31.38 6.15 3.72
N ILE A 84 30.40 6.16 2.81
CA ILE A 84 30.59 6.35 1.37
C ILE A 84 30.49 7.83 0.97
N GLU A 85 29.45 8.54 1.41
CA GLU A 85 29.19 9.93 1.01
C GLU A 85 30.04 10.94 1.79
N GLN A 86 30.45 10.62 3.02
CA GLN A 86 31.10 11.49 4.01
C GLN A 86 30.38 12.83 4.27
N ASP A 87 29.09 12.92 3.94
CA ASP A 87 28.25 14.12 4.12
C ASP A 87 27.45 14.03 5.44
N VAL A 88 27.95 14.73 6.45
CA VAL A 88 27.38 14.77 7.80
C VAL A 88 26.00 15.45 7.83
N GLU A 89 25.79 16.49 7.02
CA GLU A 89 24.54 17.26 7.02
C GLU A 89 23.39 16.46 6.39
N ARG A 90 23.68 15.67 5.35
CA ARG A 90 22.72 14.69 4.82
C ARG A 90 22.40 13.60 5.83
N ALA A 91 23.40 13.04 6.50
CA ALA A 91 23.20 12.03 7.53
C ALA A 91 22.32 12.58 8.67
N ARG A 92 22.59 13.82 9.10
CA ARG A 92 21.81 14.51 10.12
C ARG A 92 20.36 14.75 9.69
N THR A 93 20.13 15.15 8.45
CA THR A 93 18.78 15.37 7.91
C THR A 93 17.99 14.06 7.84
N ARG A 94 18.63 12.97 7.41
CA ARG A 94 18.04 11.62 7.38
C ARG A 94 17.76 11.07 8.79
N LEU A 95 18.60 11.37 9.78
CA LEU A 95 18.36 11.02 11.18
C LEU A 95 17.27 11.88 11.83
N ALA A 96 17.17 13.15 11.41
CA ALA A 96 16.15 14.07 11.90
C ALA A 96 14.75 13.67 11.42
N SER A 97 14.60 13.07 10.23
CA SER A 97 13.32 12.52 9.78
C SER A 97 12.89 11.31 10.62
N LEU A 98 13.84 10.52 11.13
CA LEU A 98 13.56 9.33 11.96
C LEU A 98 13.22 9.68 13.42
N ALA A 99 14.08 10.46 14.09
CA ALA A 99 14.00 10.67 15.54
C ALA A 99 13.86 12.15 15.94
N GLY A 100 13.78 13.06 14.97
CA GLY A 100 13.84 14.50 15.23
C GLY A 100 15.19 14.90 15.82
N ALA A 101 15.17 15.84 16.78
CA ALA A 101 16.38 16.37 17.43
C ALA A 101 17.21 15.33 18.22
N LYS A 102 16.68 14.11 18.44
CA LYS A 102 17.37 13.04 19.17
C LYS A 102 18.12 12.05 18.26
N GLY A 103 18.15 12.27 16.95
CA GLY A 103 18.80 11.35 15.99
C GLY A 103 20.23 10.97 16.36
N ALA A 104 21.04 11.94 16.77
CA ALA A 104 22.43 11.68 17.18
C ALA A 104 22.51 10.80 18.46
N ALA A 105 21.67 11.05 19.46
CA ALA A 105 21.64 10.24 20.68
C ALA A 105 21.21 8.79 20.41
N VAL A 106 20.34 8.57 19.42
CA VAL A 106 19.93 7.22 18.99
C VAL A 106 21.10 6.47 18.35
N VAL A 107 21.93 7.14 17.54
CA VAL A 107 23.16 6.54 16.98
C VAL A 107 24.11 6.10 18.09
N ALA A 108 24.31 6.94 19.11
CA ALA A 108 25.18 6.61 20.23
C ALA A 108 24.69 5.38 21.00
N GLN A 109 23.39 5.36 21.35
CA GLN A 109 22.77 4.24 22.05
C GLN A 109 22.82 2.93 21.25
N GLN A 110 22.63 3.02 19.93
CA GLN A 110 22.64 1.83 19.08
C GLN A 110 24.06 1.26 18.92
N ALA A 111 25.08 2.11 18.83
CA ALA A 111 26.47 1.67 18.79
C ALA A 111 26.88 0.96 20.07
N GLU A 112 26.48 1.49 21.24
CA GLU A 112 26.71 0.82 22.52
C GLU A 112 26.00 -0.54 22.59
N LYS A 113 24.76 -0.62 22.11
CA LYS A 113 24.03 -1.88 22.03
C LYS A 113 24.77 -2.90 21.16
N MET A 114 25.26 -2.48 19.99
CA MET A 114 26.02 -3.33 19.07
C MET A 114 27.35 -3.81 19.63
N MET A 115 28.01 -2.99 20.46
CA MET A 115 29.21 -3.41 21.21
C MET A 115 28.91 -4.53 22.20
N VAL A 116 27.79 -4.44 22.92
CA VAL A 116 27.38 -5.44 23.91
C VAL A 116 26.91 -6.73 23.22
N THR A 117 26.21 -6.63 22.09
CA THR A 117 25.73 -7.80 21.34
C THR A 117 26.79 -8.46 20.46
N GLY A 118 27.98 -7.86 20.33
CA GLY A 118 29.07 -8.38 19.50
C GLY A 118 28.80 -8.29 18.00
N ALA A 119 28.23 -7.17 17.54
CA ALA A 119 28.01 -6.93 16.12
C ALA A 119 29.34 -6.86 15.34
N GLY A 120 29.28 -7.02 14.01
CA GLY A 120 30.46 -7.09 13.15
C GLY A 120 31.40 -5.89 13.34
N SER A 121 32.71 -6.16 13.40
CA SER A 121 33.74 -5.13 13.65
C SER A 121 33.75 -4.00 12.62
N ASN A 122 33.24 -4.24 11.41
CA ASN A 122 33.13 -3.22 10.36
C ASN A 122 31.91 -2.31 10.58
N ASP A 123 30.77 -2.88 10.97
CA ASP A 123 29.53 -2.15 11.24
C ASP A 123 29.72 -1.20 12.44
N LEU A 124 30.47 -1.65 13.46
CA LEU A 124 30.87 -0.80 14.58
C LEU A 124 31.75 0.38 14.15
N LYS A 125 32.66 0.20 13.19
CA LYS A 125 33.51 1.29 12.67
C LYS A 125 32.68 2.34 11.96
N PHE A 126 31.75 1.92 11.09
CA PHE A 126 30.86 2.85 10.39
C PHE A 126 29.96 3.63 11.37
N MET A 127 29.43 2.94 12.37
CA MET A 127 28.65 3.58 13.44
C MET A 127 29.47 4.55 14.30
N ALA A 128 30.70 4.17 14.66
CA ALA A 128 31.61 5.03 15.43
C ALA A 128 32.00 6.28 14.64
N GLN A 129 32.26 6.15 13.33
CA GLN A 129 32.53 7.29 12.44
C GLN A 129 31.34 8.24 12.35
N LEU A 130 30.12 7.71 12.18
CA LEU A 130 28.91 8.53 12.16
C LEU A 130 28.67 9.23 13.52
N ALA A 131 28.86 8.52 14.63
CA ALA A 131 28.71 9.10 15.97
C ALA A 131 29.74 10.21 16.24
N ALA A 132 30.98 10.03 15.79
CA ALA A 132 32.03 11.04 15.88
C ALA A 132 31.72 12.27 15.02
N ALA A 133 31.27 12.06 13.79
CA ALA A 133 30.87 13.13 12.89
C ALA A 133 29.67 13.95 13.43
N LEU A 134 28.77 13.30 14.16
CA LEU A 134 27.63 13.94 14.82
C LEU A 134 27.96 14.54 16.20
N GLY A 135 29.22 14.42 16.68
CA GLY A 135 29.67 14.96 17.97
C GLY A 135 29.14 14.22 19.20
N VAL A 136 28.69 12.97 19.04
CA VAL A 136 28.07 12.13 20.08
C VAL A 136 28.82 10.81 20.30
N ALA A 137 30.06 10.71 19.79
CA ALA A 137 30.91 9.55 20.03
C ALA A 137 31.15 9.35 21.53
N THR A 138 30.96 8.12 21.99
CA THR A 138 31.20 7.74 23.38
C THR A 138 32.64 7.19 23.52
N PRO A 139 33.23 7.20 24.73
CA PRO A 139 34.62 6.74 24.93
C PRO A 139 34.86 5.31 24.44
N ALA A 140 33.85 4.43 24.51
CA ALA A 140 33.93 3.06 24.02
C ALA A 140 34.20 2.97 22.51
N MET A 141 33.76 3.97 21.73
CA MET A 141 33.89 4.02 20.27
C MET A 141 35.28 4.46 19.79
N GLN A 142 36.11 5.01 20.67
CA GLN A 142 37.47 5.49 20.32
C GLN A 142 38.37 4.38 19.78
N ASN A 143 38.16 3.14 20.21
CA ASN A 143 38.91 1.97 19.72
C ASN A 143 38.55 1.55 18.28
N TYR A 144 37.47 2.11 17.72
CA TYR A 144 36.92 1.78 16.40
C TYR A 144 37.01 2.94 15.40
N LEU A 145 37.56 4.07 15.82
CA LEU A 145 37.86 5.21 14.97
C LEU A 145 39.26 5.03 14.33
N PRO A 146 39.45 5.44 13.07
CA PRO A 146 40.75 5.36 12.38
C PRO A 146 41.78 6.35 12.94
#